data_AF-A0A0F8VVA3-F1
#
_entry.id   AF-A0A0F8VVA3-F1
#
_cell.length_a   1.000
_cell.length_b   1.000
_cell.length_c   1.000
_cell.angle_alpha   90.00
_cell.angle_beta   90.00
_cell.angle_gamma   90.00
#
_symmetry.space_group_name_H-M   'P 1'
#
loop_
_entity.id
_entity.type
_entity.pdbx_description
1 polymer ?
#
loop_
_entity_poly.entity_id
_entity_poly.type
_entity_poly.pdbx_seq_one_letter_code
_entity_poly.pdbx_strand_id
1 'polypeptide(L)'
;MGIEEIIMWKEILVDDDINLEENANIFNDMKCPNVDYILNKEGIRQILLKKTDSHCYQYIDNQIKINTLYKYDFMVNRIAIFQFSTKVDWNIPFDINKFHGIVAEFVKIILNRHGKIVRFYKYPQSILDELTYLETKFRNSDIELRIRVFGKHGVKVIDYPKYWEFELM
;
A
#
# COMPACT_ATOMS: atom_id res chain seq x y z
N MET A 1 -12.39 4.33 -30.34
CA MET A 1 -12.66 4.40 -28.89
C MET A 1 -12.00 3.20 -28.27
N GLY A 2 -10.79 3.36 -27.74
CA GLY A 2 -10.08 2.29 -27.06
C GLY A 2 -10.78 2.00 -25.75
N ILE A 3 -10.99 0.72 -25.44
CA ILE A 3 -11.44 0.29 -24.13
C ILE A 3 -10.33 0.73 -23.17
N GLU A 4 -10.61 1.72 -22.31
CA GLU A 4 -9.74 2.00 -21.17
C GLU A 4 -9.69 0.72 -20.35
N GLU A 5 -8.53 0.08 -20.36
CA GLU A 5 -8.28 -1.09 -19.54
C GLU A 5 -8.51 -0.64 -18.09
N ILE A 6 -9.56 -1.15 -17.46
CA ILE A 6 -9.84 -0.86 -16.05
C ILE A 6 -8.72 -1.55 -15.28
N ILE A 7 -7.67 -0.80 -14.93
CA ILE A 7 -6.58 -1.32 -14.12
C ILE A 7 -7.14 -1.49 -12.71
N MET A 8 -7.55 -2.72 -12.39
CA MET A 8 -8.14 -3.05 -11.10
C MET A 8 -7.10 -3.70 -10.20
N TRP A 9 -7.08 -3.29 -8.95
CA TRP A 9 -6.42 -4.01 -7.88
C TRP A 9 -6.86 -5.47 -7.87
N LYS A 10 -5.89 -6.39 -7.95
CA LYS A 10 -6.12 -7.83 -7.90
C LYS A 10 -5.77 -8.35 -6.51
N GLU A 11 -6.70 -9.04 -5.87
CA GLU A 11 -6.42 -9.82 -4.67
C GLU A 11 -5.66 -11.11 -5.04
N ILE A 12 -4.60 -11.41 -4.30
CA ILE A 12 -3.80 -12.62 -4.45
C ILE A 12 -4.28 -13.61 -3.40
N LEU A 13 -4.75 -14.77 -3.87
CA LEU A 13 -5.20 -15.87 -3.03
C LEU A 13 -4.04 -16.82 -2.70
N VAL A 14 -4.24 -17.65 -1.67
CA VAL A 14 -3.24 -18.60 -1.16
C VAL A 14 -2.77 -19.61 -2.22
N ASP A 15 -3.65 -19.92 -3.17
CA ASP A 15 -3.46 -20.87 -4.26
C ASP A 15 -3.08 -20.21 -5.61
N ASP A 16 -2.93 -18.87 -5.65
CA ASP A 16 -2.53 -18.14 -6.86
C ASP A 16 -1.00 -18.13 -7.04
N ASP A 17 -0.44 -19.29 -7.38
CA ASP A 17 1.02 -19.50 -7.51
C ASP A 17 1.73 -18.48 -8.41
N ILE A 18 1.09 -18.09 -9.52
CA ILE A 18 1.66 -17.16 -10.49
C ILE A 18 1.80 -15.78 -9.85
N ASN A 19 0.76 -15.29 -9.19
CA ASN A 19 0.77 -13.94 -8.63
C ASN A 19 1.51 -13.88 -7.29
N LEU A 20 1.61 -14.99 -6.56
CA LEU A 20 2.52 -15.09 -5.42
C LEU A 20 4.00 -14.97 -5.84
N GLU A 21 4.38 -15.58 -6.97
CA GLU A 21 5.74 -15.46 -7.52
C GLU A 21 6.04 -14.03 -8.00
N GLU A 22 5.13 -13.43 -8.78
CA GLU A 22 5.29 -12.03 -9.20
C GLU A 22 5.35 -11.08 -8.00
N ASN A 23 4.57 -11.34 -6.94
CA ASN A 23 4.61 -10.53 -5.74
C ASN A 23 5.97 -10.58 -5.03
N ALA A 24 6.54 -11.78 -4.93
CA ALA A 24 7.88 -11.99 -4.41
C ALA A 24 8.95 -11.29 -5.26
N ASN A 25 8.86 -11.38 -6.59
CA ASN A 25 9.79 -10.71 -7.51
C ASN A 25 9.76 -9.20 -7.36
N ILE A 26 8.57 -8.60 -7.35
CA ILE A 26 8.38 -7.17 -7.13
C ILE A 26 8.96 -6.75 -5.77
N PHE A 27 8.76 -7.51 -4.70
CA PHE A 27 9.36 -7.22 -3.39
C PHE A 27 10.89 -7.26 -3.44
N ASN A 28 11.45 -8.32 -4.04
CA ASN A 28 12.90 -8.51 -4.12
C ASN A 28 13.58 -7.47 -5.01
N ASP A 29 12.91 -7.00 -6.06
CA ASP A 29 13.42 -5.93 -6.92
C ASP A 29 13.53 -4.58 -6.18
N MET A 30 12.76 -4.39 -5.12
CA MET A 30 12.76 -3.16 -4.32
C MET A 30 13.69 -3.22 -3.12
N LYS A 31 14.31 -4.37 -2.85
CA LYS A 31 15.18 -4.52 -1.69
C LYS A 31 16.40 -3.59 -1.82
N CYS A 32 16.82 -3.01 -0.70
CA CYS A 32 18.06 -2.27 -0.67
C CYS A 32 19.25 -3.21 -0.98
N PRO A 33 20.32 -2.74 -1.63
CA PRO A 33 21.44 -3.59 -2.10
C PRO A 33 22.15 -4.44 -1.05
N ASN A 34 21.88 -4.23 0.25
CA ASN A 34 22.56 -4.90 1.37
C ASN A 34 21.59 -5.67 2.28
N VAL A 35 20.43 -6.06 1.76
CA VAL A 35 19.45 -6.88 2.48
C VAL A 35 19.53 -8.31 1.96
N ASP A 36 20.09 -9.21 2.78
CA ASP A 36 20.22 -10.65 2.50
C ASP A 36 18.88 -11.40 2.58
N TYR A 37 17.80 -10.71 2.94
CA TYR A 37 16.46 -11.27 2.95
C TYR A 37 15.90 -11.32 1.53
N ILE A 38 15.57 -12.53 1.08
CA ILE A 38 14.82 -12.79 -0.15
C ILE A 38 13.45 -13.32 0.27
N LEU A 39 12.40 -12.61 -0.14
CA LEU A 39 11.03 -13.10 -0.01
C LEU A 39 10.77 -14.07 -1.16
N ASN A 40 10.28 -15.27 -0.87
CA ASN A 40 9.79 -16.19 -1.89
C ASN A 40 8.27 -16.33 -1.79
N LYS A 41 7.65 -16.94 -2.80
CA LYS A 41 6.20 -17.17 -2.81
C LYS A 41 5.69 -17.94 -1.60
N GLU A 42 6.49 -18.87 -1.06
CA GLU A 42 6.13 -19.64 0.13
C GLU A 42 6.06 -18.74 1.37
N GLY A 43 6.95 -17.76 1.52
CA GLY A 43 6.88 -16.77 2.59
C GLY A 43 5.57 -15.99 2.57
N ILE A 44 5.13 -15.54 1.40
CA ILE A 44 3.85 -14.83 1.22
C ILE A 44 2.67 -15.77 1.51
N ARG A 45 2.70 -17.00 0.96
CA ARG A 45 1.69 -18.02 1.21
C ARG A 45 1.54 -18.32 2.70
N GLN A 46 2.65 -18.47 3.42
CA GLN A 46 2.64 -18.68 4.86
C GLN A 46 2.09 -17.48 5.63
N ILE A 47 2.34 -16.24 5.19
CA ILE A 47 1.71 -15.06 5.79
C ILE A 47 0.18 -15.12 5.62
N LEU A 48 -0.30 -15.44 4.43
CA LEU A 48 -1.74 -15.55 4.13
C LEU A 48 -2.40 -16.71 4.89
N LEU A 49 -1.70 -17.83 5.06
CA LEU A 49 -2.19 -19.00 5.81
C LEU A 49 -2.21 -18.76 7.33
N LYS A 50 -1.16 -18.12 7.89
CA LYS A 50 -0.97 -17.99 9.35
C LYS A 50 -1.75 -16.85 9.96
N LYS A 51 -2.06 -15.81 9.18
CA LYS A 51 -2.76 -14.63 9.69
C LYS A 51 -4.19 -14.67 9.19
N THR A 52 -5.09 -15.13 10.07
CA THR A 52 -6.53 -14.93 9.92
C THR A 52 -6.79 -13.47 9.56
N ASP A 53 -7.50 -13.23 8.47
CA ASP A 53 -7.83 -11.90 7.92
C ASP A 53 -6.63 -11.10 7.38
N SER A 54 -5.56 -11.76 6.94
CA SER A 54 -4.55 -11.13 6.08
C SER A 54 -4.91 -11.28 4.61
N HIS A 55 -4.70 -10.19 3.88
CA HIS A 55 -4.97 -10.12 2.45
C HIS A 55 -3.76 -9.52 1.74
N CYS A 56 -3.52 -10.01 0.53
CA CYS A 56 -2.48 -9.51 -0.35
C CYS A 56 -3.13 -8.99 -1.63
N TYR A 57 -2.70 -7.81 -2.06
CA TYR A 57 -3.21 -7.15 -3.26
C TYR A 57 -2.05 -6.67 -4.12
N GLN A 58 -2.28 -6.71 -5.43
CA GLN A 58 -1.36 -6.15 -6.42
C GLN A 58 -2.07 -5.20 -7.37
N TYR A 59 -1.34 -4.18 -7.78
CA TYR A 59 -1.66 -3.30 -8.89
C TYR A 59 -0.48 -3.32 -9.86
N ILE A 60 -0.76 -3.55 -11.13
CA ILE A 60 0.27 -3.58 -12.18
C ILE A 60 -0.26 -2.79 -13.36
N ASP A 61 0.44 -1.72 -13.72
CA ASP A 61 0.29 -1.06 -15.02
C ASP A 61 1.65 -0.90 -15.72
N ASN A 62 1.65 -0.20 -16.85
CA ASN A 62 2.84 0.02 -17.67
C ASN A 62 3.95 0.84 -16.99
N GLN A 63 3.67 1.55 -15.90
CA GLN A 63 4.61 2.42 -15.20
C GLN A 63 4.80 2.04 -13.73
N ILE A 64 3.73 1.62 -13.05
CA ILE A 64 3.66 1.46 -11.60
C ILE A 64 3.27 0.02 -11.28
N LYS A 65 4.10 -0.63 -10.45
CA LYS A 65 3.75 -1.90 -9.80
C LYS A 65 3.66 -1.68 -8.30
N ILE A 66 2.55 -2.06 -7.68
CA ILE A 66 2.37 -1.96 -6.23
C ILE A 66 1.95 -3.32 -5.69
N ASN A 67 2.61 -3.73 -4.61
CA ASN A 67 2.16 -4.84 -3.77
C ASN A 67 1.87 -4.35 -2.38
N THR A 68 0.82 -4.88 -1.78
CA THR A 68 0.44 -4.51 -0.43
C THR A 68 -0.12 -5.69 0.32
N LEU A 69 0.24 -5.76 1.60
CA LEU A 69 -0.39 -6.65 2.54
C LEU A 69 -1.00 -5.85 3.68
N TYR A 70 -2.21 -6.23 4.03
CA TYR A 70 -2.91 -5.70 5.18
C TYR A 70 -3.49 -6.84 6.02
N LYS A 71 -3.76 -6.53 7.28
CA LYS A 71 -4.43 -7.43 8.19
C LYS A 71 -5.39 -6.67 9.10
N TYR A 72 -6.38 -7.36 9.65
CA TYR A 72 -7.09 -6.84 10.80
C TYR A 72 -6.19 -6.84 12.05
N ASP A 73 -6.16 -5.71 12.74
CA ASP A 73 -5.55 -5.55 14.06
C ASP A 73 -6.65 -5.43 15.11
N PHE A 74 -6.84 -6.51 15.86
CA PHE A 74 -7.89 -6.62 16.87
C PHE A 74 -7.64 -5.72 18.09
N MET A 75 -6.39 -5.39 18.41
CA MET A 75 -6.04 -4.61 19.60
C MET A 75 -6.53 -3.16 19.48
N VAL A 76 -6.49 -2.62 18.26
CA VAL A 76 -6.91 -1.25 17.96
C VAL A 76 -8.19 -1.19 17.14
N ASN A 77 -8.78 -2.34 16.77
CA ASN A 77 -9.94 -2.46 15.89
C ASN A 77 -9.75 -1.63 14.60
N ARG A 78 -8.66 -1.92 13.87
CA ARG A 78 -8.28 -1.26 12.61
C ARG A 78 -7.86 -2.27 11.57
N ILE A 79 -7.97 -1.93 10.29
CA ILE A 79 -7.20 -2.62 9.26
C ILE A 79 -5.82 -1.97 9.19
N ALA A 80 -4.76 -2.73 9.41
CA ALA A 80 -3.39 -2.25 9.35
C ALA A 80 -2.73 -2.70 8.03
N ILE A 81 -2.34 -1.73 7.19
CA ILE A 81 -1.44 -1.95 6.07
C ILE A 81 -0.03 -2.06 6.64
N PHE A 82 0.57 -3.25 6.58
CA PHE A 82 1.87 -3.53 7.17
C PHE A 82 2.97 -3.75 6.13
N GLN A 83 2.59 -3.92 4.87
CA GLN A 83 3.52 -3.93 3.75
C GLN A 83 2.93 -3.13 2.59
N PHE A 84 3.76 -2.25 2.03
CA PHE A 84 3.43 -1.46 0.86
C PHE A 84 4.72 -1.26 0.06
N SER A 85 4.77 -1.84 -1.12
CA SER A 85 5.95 -1.97 -1.96
C SER A 85 5.61 -1.38 -3.33
N THR A 86 6.39 -0.42 -3.83
CA THR A 86 6.13 0.27 -5.10
C THR A 86 7.35 0.26 -6.02
N LYS A 87 7.16 -0.15 -7.28
CA LYS A 87 8.13 -0.05 -8.37
C LYS A 87 7.62 1.02 -9.32
N VAL A 88 8.48 1.93 -9.71
CA VAL A 88 8.18 2.96 -10.71
C VAL A 88 9.18 2.80 -11.85
N ASP A 89 8.68 2.72 -13.07
CA ASP A 89 9.51 2.89 -14.27
C ASP A 89 9.77 4.37 -14.50
N TRP A 90 10.99 4.80 -14.19
CA TRP A 90 11.43 6.19 -14.31
C TRP A 90 11.71 6.63 -15.76
N ASN A 91 11.61 5.73 -16.73
CA ASN A 91 11.65 6.11 -18.15
C ASN A 91 10.36 6.81 -18.61
N ILE A 92 9.28 6.72 -17.81
CA ILE A 92 8.00 7.37 -18.06
C ILE A 92 7.83 8.50 -17.02
N PRO A 93 7.45 9.74 -17.42
CA PRO A 93 7.23 10.84 -16.48
C PRO A 93 6.26 10.46 -15.35
N PHE A 94 6.68 10.64 -14.10
CA PHE A 94 5.90 10.24 -12.93
C PHE A 94 4.81 11.27 -12.58
N ASP A 95 3.55 10.83 -12.55
CA ASP A 95 2.42 11.62 -12.07
C ASP A 95 2.05 11.23 -10.64
N ILE A 96 2.35 12.12 -9.70
CA ILE A 96 2.06 11.94 -8.28
C ILE A 96 0.53 11.89 -7.99
N ASN A 97 -0.31 12.58 -8.78
CA ASN A 97 -1.77 12.51 -8.59
C ASN A 97 -2.29 11.15 -9.02
N LYS A 98 -1.79 10.61 -10.14
CA LYS A 98 -2.10 9.24 -10.57
C LYS A 98 -1.73 8.23 -9.49
N PHE A 99 -0.51 8.32 -8.95
CA PHE A 99 -0.07 7.43 -7.87
C PHE A 99 -0.99 7.50 -6.64
N HIS A 100 -1.30 8.70 -6.14
CA HIS A 100 -2.21 8.83 -5.00
C HIS A 100 -3.65 8.39 -5.33
N GLY A 101 -4.11 8.53 -6.57
CA GLY A 101 -5.41 8.02 -7.01
C GLY A 101 -5.47 6.49 -6.91
N ILE A 102 -4.45 5.80 -7.42
CA ILE A 102 -4.32 4.34 -7.32
C ILE A 102 -4.36 3.87 -5.86
N VAL A 103 -3.65 4.58 -4.97
CA VAL A 103 -3.66 4.26 -3.53
C VAL A 103 -5.01 4.59 -2.88
N ALA A 104 -5.68 5.67 -3.28
CA ALA A 104 -7.00 6.02 -2.76
C ALA A 104 -8.05 4.96 -3.15
N GLU A 105 -8.00 4.45 -4.37
CA GLU A 105 -8.86 3.35 -4.83
C GLU A 105 -8.63 2.08 -4.01
N PHE A 106 -7.37 1.72 -3.77
CA PHE A 106 -7.03 0.59 -2.90
C PHE A 106 -7.63 0.73 -1.50
N VAL A 107 -7.40 1.88 -0.87
CA VAL A 107 -7.90 2.15 0.47
C VAL A 107 -9.43 2.09 0.49
N LYS A 108 -10.10 2.61 -0.55
CA LYS A 108 -11.55 2.50 -0.70
C LYS A 108 -12.04 1.06 -0.79
N ILE A 109 -11.34 0.18 -1.52
CA ILE A 109 -11.66 -1.25 -1.60
C ILE A 109 -11.64 -1.89 -0.21
N ILE A 110 -10.57 -1.64 0.56
CA ILE A 110 -10.44 -2.18 1.92
C ILE A 110 -11.53 -1.63 2.84
N LEU A 111 -11.74 -0.32 2.79
CA LEU A 111 -12.75 0.35 3.61
C LEU A 111 -14.15 -0.20 3.36
N ASN A 112 -14.54 -0.38 2.08
CA ASN A 112 -15.83 -0.96 1.71
C ASN A 112 -15.97 -2.42 2.14
N ARG A 113 -14.90 -3.21 2.00
CA ARG A 113 -14.91 -4.62 2.39
C ARG A 113 -15.10 -4.82 3.89
N HIS A 114 -14.39 -4.04 4.70
CA HIS A 114 -14.28 -4.29 6.13
C HIS A 114 -15.19 -3.39 6.99
N GLY A 115 -15.60 -2.23 6.47
CA GLY A 115 -16.35 -1.24 7.25
C GLY A 115 -15.57 -0.73 8.46
N LYS A 116 -14.24 -0.70 8.38
CA LYS A 116 -13.33 -0.33 9.47
C LYS A 116 -12.31 0.69 9.00
N ILE A 117 -11.86 1.54 9.91
CA ILE A 117 -10.77 2.50 9.67
C ILE A 117 -9.52 1.73 9.21
N VAL A 118 -8.91 2.22 8.13
CA VAL A 118 -7.64 1.70 7.60
C VAL A 118 -6.51 2.56 8.14
N ARG A 119 -5.45 1.94 8.65
CA ARG A 119 -4.24 2.59 9.16
C ARG A 119 -3.05 2.22 8.29
N PHE A 120 -2.27 3.23 7.90
CA PHE A 120 -1.03 3.06 7.15
C PHE A 120 0.11 3.82 7.83
N TYR A 121 1.13 3.10 8.29
CA TYR A 121 2.31 3.70 8.91
C TYR A 121 3.14 4.47 7.87
N LYS A 122 3.55 5.68 8.23
CA LYS A 122 4.34 6.56 7.36
C LYS A 122 5.75 6.07 7.14
N TYR A 123 6.33 5.49 8.20
CA TYR A 123 7.73 5.09 8.24
C TYR A 123 7.85 3.72 8.92
N PRO A 124 8.87 2.92 8.55
CA PRO A 124 9.28 1.77 9.34
C PRO A 124 9.56 2.17 10.79
N GLN A 125 9.31 1.26 11.74
CA GLN A 125 9.50 1.53 13.17
C GLN A 125 10.92 2.02 13.49
N SER A 126 11.94 1.48 12.82
CA SER A 126 13.35 1.89 12.98
C SER A 126 13.60 3.36 12.65
N ILE A 127 12.81 3.95 11.74
CA ILE A 127 12.93 5.37 11.37
C ILE A 127 12.09 6.24 12.32
N LEU A 128 10.97 5.71 12.86
CA LEU A 128 10.10 6.42 13.80
C LEU A 128 10.78 6.76 15.12
N ASP A 129 11.81 6.01 15.51
CA ASP A 129 12.53 6.22 16.76
C ASP A 129 13.60 7.33 16.64
N GLU A 130 14.02 7.68 15.41
CA GLU A 130 15.02 8.73 15.10
C GLU A 130 14.39 10.06 14.61
N LEU A 131 13.06 10.10 14.48
CA LEU A 131 12.33 11.08 13.68
C LEU A 131 12.00 12.41 14.38
N THR A 132 12.93 12.99 15.15
CA THR A 132 12.80 14.39 15.62
C THR A 132 13.20 15.43 14.55
N TYR A 133 13.85 15.03 13.45
CA TYR A 133 14.51 15.98 12.53
C TYR A 133 13.82 16.20 11.17
N LEU A 134 13.02 15.27 10.65
CA LEU A 134 12.42 15.40 9.29
C LEU A 134 11.01 16.02 9.27
N GLU A 135 10.41 16.30 10.44
CA GLU A 135 8.98 16.61 10.56
C GLU A 135 8.52 17.94 9.91
N THR A 136 9.42 18.86 9.60
CA THR A 136 9.03 20.26 9.32
C THR A 136 9.11 20.73 7.87
N LYS A 137 9.86 20.07 6.97
CA LYS A 137 10.15 20.69 5.64
C LYS A 137 9.34 20.17 4.45
N PHE A 138 8.77 18.96 4.52
CA PHE A 138 8.05 18.33 3.39
C PHE A 138 6.60 17.91 3.72
N ARG A 139 6.14 18.19 4.93
CA ARG A 139 4.93 17.58 5.49
C ARG A 139 3.63 18.21 4.96
N ASN A 140 3.58 19.52 4.78
CA ASN A 140 2.30 20.20 4.51
C ASN A 140 1.80 19.98 3.07
N SER A 141 2.68 20.03 2.06
CA SER A 141 2.27 19.87 0.66
C SER A 141 1.83 18.44 0.31
N ASP A 142 2.43 17.42 0.94
CA ASP A 142 2.03 16.02 0.75
C ASP A 142 0.68 15.71 1.42
N ILE A 143 0.42 16.29 2.60
CA ILE A 143 -0.87 16.15 3.30
C ILE A 143 -2.01 16.75 2.49
N GLU A 144 -1.87 17.99 2.02
CA GLU A 144 -2.92 18.66 1.25
C GLU A 144 -3.21 17.90 -0.06
N LEU A 145 -2.17 17.42 -0.74
CA LEU A 145 -2.30 16.61 -1.93
C LEU A 145 -3.10 15.33 -1.67
N ARG A 146 -2.75 14.58 -0.61
CA ARG A 146 -3.44 13.35 -0.23
C ARG A 146 -4.89 13.61 0.15
N ILE A 147 -5.16 14.59 1.00
CA ILE A 147 -6.54 14.97 1.38
C ILE A 147 -7.36 15.26 0.12
N ARG A 148 -6.83 16.07 -0.80
CA ARG A 148 -7.51 16.44 -2.04
C ARG A 148 -7.76 15.23 -2.93
N VAL A 149 -6.76 14.39 -3.16
CA VAL A 149 -6.88 13.24 -4.07
C VAL A 149 -7.82 12.20 -3.46
N PHE A 150 -7.60 11.78 -2.22
CA PHE A 150 -8.42 10.76 -1.55
C PHE A 150 -9.88 11.23 -1.39
N GLY A 151 -10.11 12.51 -1.11
CA GLY A 151 -11.44 13.10 -1.04
C GLY A 151 -12.24 12.92 -2.34
N LYS A 152 -11.60 12.99 -3.52
CA LYS A 152 -12.25 12.70 -4.81
C LYS A 152 -12.72 11.25 -4.94
N HIS A 153 -12.10 10.33 -4.21
CA HIS A 153 -12.51 8.93 -4.15
C HIS A 153 -13.51 8.65 -3.01
N GLY A 154 -13.94 9.66 -2.25
CA GLY A 154 -14.84 9.49 -1.10
C GLY A 154 -14.13 8.89 0.13
N VAL A 155 -12.82 9.15 0.26
CA VAL A 155 -12.01 8.70 1.38
C VAL A 155 -11.50 9.91 2.15
N LYS A 156 -11.84 9.96 3.44
CA LYS A 156 -11.31 10.94 4.39
C LYS A 156 -9.94 10.49 4.85
N VAL A 157 -9.00 11.43 4.93
CA VAL A 157 -7.62 11.21 5.38
C VAL A 157 -7.41 11.96 6.68
N ILE A 158 -6.88 11.27 7.69
CA ILE A 158 -6.51 11.84 8.99
C ILE A 158 -5.01 11.68 9.17
N ASP A 159 -4.30 12.81 9.31
CA ASP A 159 -2.86 12.84 9.52
C ASP A 159 -2.51 12.70 11.00
N TYR A 160 -1.81 11.62 11.38
CA TYR A 160 -1.15 11.51 12.68
C TYR A 160 0.36 11.56 12.49
N PRO A 161 1.15 11.89 13.54
CA PRO A 161 2.61 11.95 13.42
C PRO A 161 3.26 10.69 12.80
N LYS A 162 2.81 9.50 13.23
CA LYS A 162 3.45 8.22 12.84
C LYS A 162 2.72 7.45 11.73
N TYR A 163 1.44 7.76 11.49
CA TYR A 163 0.60 7.01 10.56
C TYR A 163 -0.50 7.89 9.97
N TRP A 164 -1.11 7.40 8.91
CA TRP A 164 -2.35 7.92 8.36
C TRP A 164 -3.49 7.01 8.78
N GLU A 165 -4.65 7.61 9.04
CA GLU A 165 -5.91 6.86 9.11
C GLU A 165 -6.84 7.30 7.97
N PHE A 166 -7.62 6.33 7.49
CA PHE A 166 -8.57 6.51 6.41
C PHE A 166 -9.94 6.02 6.81
N GLU A 167 -10.95 6.77 6.39
CA GLU A 167 -12.38 6.53 6.66
C GLU A 167 -13.18 6.73 5.37
N LEU A 168 -14.31 6.02 5.20
CA LEU A 168 -15.27 6.39 4.17
C LEU A 168 -15.92 7.71 4.53
N MET A 169 -16.13 8.57 3.52
CA MET A 169 -16.91 9.80 3.63
C MET A 169 -18.40 9.56 3.46
#